data_AF-A0A352VIA0-F1
#
_entry.id   AF-A0A352VIA0-F1
#
_cell.length_a   1.000
_cell.length_b   1.000
_cell.length_c   1.000
_cell.angle_alpha   90.00
_cell.angle_beta   90.00
_cell.angle_gamma   90.00
#
_symmetry.space_group_name_H-M   'P 1'
#
loop_
_entity.id
_entity.type
_entity.pdbx_description
1 polymer ?
#
loop_
_entity_poly.entity_id
_entity_poly.type
_entity_poly.pdbx_seq_one_letter_code
_entity_poly.pdbx_strand_id
1 'polypeptide(L)' 'MTRQEVEIRMEAISSILRHENYRIEREEMVAGRDAPTTRVVVNLTIRGQRVDTIPFLVVEASGGRWLVQKVDLQAVMAAR' A
#
# COMPACT_ATOMS: atom_id res chain seq x y z
N MET A 1 -10.02 -15.51 11.95
CA MET A 1 -9.57 -15.44 10.54
C MET A 1 -9.53 -16.84 9.99
N THR A 2 -10.18 -17.10 8.87
CA THR A 2 -10.20 -18.40 8.21
C THR A 2 -8.98 -18.56 7.29
N ARG A 3 -8.64 -19.81 6.93
CA ARG A 3 -7.56 -20.10 5.98
C ARG A 3 -7.78 -19.39 4.63
N GLN A 4 -9.02 -19.33 4.18
CA GLN A 4 -9.40 -18.66 2.93
C GLN A 4 -9.14 -17.14 3.00
N GLU A 5 -9.45 -16.50 4.13
CA GLU A 5 -9.16 -15.06 4.32
C GLU A 5 -7.65 -14.77 4.31
N VAL A 6 -6.83 -15.69 4.87
CA VAL A 6 -5.37 -15.58 4.81
C VAL A 6 -4.88 -15.69 3.36
N GLU A 7 -5.34 -16.69 2.61
CA GLU A 7 -4.91 -16.94 1.24
C GLU A 7 -5.26 -15.75 0.32
N ILE A 8 -6.48 -15.22 0.44
CA ILE A 8 -6.90 -14.02 -0.32
C ILE A 8 -6.03 -12.81 0.04
N ARG A 9 -5.73 -12.62 1.34
CA ARG A 9 -4.87 -11.52 1.79
C ARG A 9 -3.44 -11.65 1.26
N MET A 10 -2.85 -12.86 1.31
CA MET A 10 -1.50 -13.10 0.78
C MET A 10 -1.44 -12.96 -0.74
N GLU A 11 -2.50 -13.37 -1.44
CA GLU A 11 -2.62 -13.15 -2.87
C GLU A 11 -2.70 -11.64 -3.19
N ALA A 12 -3.48 -10.86 -2.44
CA ALA A 12 -3.57 -9.41 -2.61
C ALA A 12 -2.20 -8.73 -2.38
N ILE A 13 -1.48 -9.10 -1.32
CA ILE A 13 -0.12 -8.59 -1.05
C ILE A 13 0.83 -8.96 -2.19
N SER A 14 0.87 -10.23 -2.62
CA SER A 14 1.73 -10.65 -3.72
C SER A 14 1.38 -9.97 -5.05
N SER A 15 0.10 -9.67 -5.26
CA SER A 15 -0.39 -8.91 -6.42
C SER A 15 0.14 -7.49 -6.36
N ILE A 16 0.00 -6.77 -5.24
CA ILE A 16 0.56 -5.42 -5.09
C ILE A 16 2.07 -5.40 -5.34
N LEU A 17 2.80 -6.38 -4.78
CA LEU A 17 4.26 -6.47 -4.93
C LEU A 17 4.73 -6.83 -6.35
N ARG A 18 3.88 -7.46 -7.17
CA ARG A 18 4.23 -7.88 -8.54
C ARG A 18 3.97 -6.82 -9.62
N HIS A 19 3.14 -5.81 -9.37
CA HIS A 19 2.75 -4.85 -10.41
C HIS A 19 3.72 -3.67 -10.50
N GLU A 20 4.17 -3.37 -11.71
CA GLU A 20 5.06 -2.24 -12.03
C GLU A 20 4.28 -0.95 -12.38
N ASN A 21 2.95 -1.04 -12.59
CA ASN A 21 2.12 0.07 -13.05
C ASN A 21 1.35 0.73 -11.89
N TYR A 22 2.02 1.66 -11.22
CA TYR A 22 1.44 2.55 -10.21
C TYR A 22 1.70 4.02 -10.55
N ARG A 23 0.82 4.91 -10.08
CA ARG A 23 1.03 6.36 -10.12
C ARG A 23 0.87 6.94 -8.72
N ILE A 24 1.88 7.66 -8.24
CA ILE A 24 1.76 8.44 -7.00
C ILE A 24 0.97 9.71 -7.33
N GLU A 25 -0.14 9.92 -6.64
CA GLU A 25 -0.94 11.15 -6.79
C GLU A 25 -0.48 12.25 -5.84
N ARG A 26 -0.17 11.85 -4.60
CA ARG A 26 0.06 12.79 -3.50
C ARG A 26 0.92 12.17 -2.43
N GLU A 27 1.76 13.01 -1.85
CA GLU A 27 2.52 12.69 -0.65
C GLU A 27 2.22 13.72 0.43
N GLU A 28 2.05 13.27 1.66
CA GLU A 28 1.87 14.15 2.81
C GLU A 28 2.60 13.60 4.03
N MET A 29 3.29 14.48 4.76
CA MET A 29 3.90 14.11 6.04
C MET A 29 2.80 13.89 7.09
N VAL A 30 2.93 12.81 7.86
CA VAL A 30 1.99 12.50 8.94
C VAL A 30 2.53 13.09 10.25
N ALA A 31 1.82 14.06 10.81
CA ALA A 31 2.19 14.70 12.07
C ALA A 31 2.06 13.76 13.28
N GLY A 32 2.82 14.04 14.34
CA GLY A 32 2.73 13.34 15.62
C GLY A 32 3.28 11.91 15.58
N ARG A 33 4.36 11.69 14.82
CA ARG A 33 4.97 10.37 14.62
C ARG A 33 6.39 10.38 15.18
N ASP A 34 6.77 9.27 15.81
CA ASP A 34 8.09 9.13 16.45
C ASP A 34 9.26 9.06 15.44
N ALA A 35 8.95 8.72 14.19
CA ALA A 35 9.88 8.70 13.07
C ALA A 35 9.25 9.39 11.84
N PRO A 36 10.06 9.97 10.93
CA PRO A 36 9.57 10.52 9.67
C PRO A 36 8.65 9.54 8.97
N THR A 37 7.38 9.93 8.85
CA THR A 37 6.32 9.09 8.28
C THR A 37 5.64 9.90 7.19
N THR A 38 5.55 9.32 6.00
CA THR A 38 4.88 9.91 4.86
C THR A 38 3.71 9.02 4.46
N ARG A 39 2.55 9.64 4.21
CA ARG A 39 1.45 8.98 3.53
C ARG A 39 1.60 9.24 2.04
N VAL A 40 1.67 8.17 1.27
CA VAL A 40 1.75 8.19 -0.19
C VAL A 40 0.43 7.66 -0.72
N VAL A 41 -0.29 8.48 -1.48
CA VAL A 41 -1.54 8.09 -2.14
C VAL A 41 -1.20 7.58 -3.52
N VAL A 42 -1.57 6.33 -3.78
CA VAL A 42 -1.18 5.62 -4.99
C VAL A 42 -2.42 5.15 -5.75
N ASN A 43 -2.39 5.35 -7.06
CA ASN A 43 -3.31 4.71 -7.99
C ASN A 43 -2.62 3.47 -8.58
N LEU A 44 -3.26 2.30 -8.44
CA LEU A 44 -2.75 1.04 -8.95
C LEU A 44 -3.52 0.62 -10.20
N THR A 45 -2.84 -0.05 -11.12
CA THR A 45 -3.53 -0.82 -12.17
C THR A 45 -3.35 -2.31 -11.89
N ILE A 46 -4.43 -3.01 -11.57
CA ILE A 46 -4.44 -4.43 -11.23
C ILE A 46 -5.28 -5.15 -12.29
N ARG A 47 -4.66 -6.07 -13.05
CA ARG A 47 -5.34 -6.82 -14.13
C ARG A 47 -6.10 -5.91 -15.14
N GLY A 48 -5.57 -4.72 -15.41
CA GLY A 48 -6.18 -3.74 -16.31
C GLY A 48 -7.27 -2.87 -15.68
N GLN A 49 -7.67 -3.13 -14.43
CA GLN A 49 -8.58 -2.27 -13.68
C GLN A 49 -7.80 -1.26 -12.84
N ARG A 50 -8.28 -0.02 -12.85
CA ARG A 50 -7.71 1.06 -12.05
C ARG A 50 -8.31 1.02 -10.64
N VAL A 51 -7.43 1.03 -9.64
CA VAL A 51 -7.80 1.13 -8.22
C VAL A 51 -7.21 2.42 -7.70
N ASP A 52 -8.09 3.38 -7.41
CA ASP A 52 -7.67 4.73 -7.07
C ASP A 52 -7.56 4.94 -5.56
N THR A 53 -6.70 5.89 -5.19
CA THR A 53 -6.60 6.48 -3.85
C THR A 53 -6.22 5.49 -2.75
N ILE A 54 -5.27 4.58 -3.04
CA ILE A 54 -4.80 3.61 -2.05
C ILE A 54 -3.72 4.25 -1.17
N PRO A 55 -3.96 4.38 0.15
CA PRO A 55 -2.98 4.98 1.04
C PRO A 55 -1.91 3.96 1.44
N PHE A 56 -0.66 4.34 1.25
CA PHE A 56 0.52 3.69 1.82
C PHE A 56 1.08 4.60 2.91
N LEU A 57 1.34 4.03 4.09
CA LEU A 57 2.16 4.69 5.10
C LEU A 57 3.57 4.14 4.98
N VAL A 58 4.51 5.02 4.64
CA VAL A 58 5.93 4.71 4.64
C VAL A 58 6.60 5.39 5.81
N VAL A 59 7.57 4.71 6.40
CA VAL A 59 8.36 5.21 7.53
C VAL A 59 9.84 5.10 7.18
N GLU A 60 10.60 6.11 7.55
CA GLU A 60 12.05 6.05 7.45
C GLU A 60 12.61 5.19 8.59
N ALA A 61 13.20 4.05 8.24
CA ALA A 61 13.94 3.20 9.16
C ALA A 61 15.37 3.72 9.38
N SER A 62 16.05 3.13 10.36
CA SER A 62 17.45 3.44 10.62
C SER A 62 18.32 3.26 9.36
N GLY A 63 19.20 4.22 9.11
CA GLY A 63 20.08 4.23 7.93
C GLY A 63 19.43 4.77 6.65
N GLY A 64 18.37 5.59 6.74
CA GLY A 64 17.79 6.33 5.61
C GLY A 64 16.95 5.49 4.66
N ARG A 65 16.53 4.29 5.09
CA ARG A 65 15.76 3.35 4.27
C ARG A 65 14.27 3.53 4.52
N TRP A 66 13.49 3.70 3.46
CA TRP A 66 12.03 3.78 3.59
C TRP A 66 11.39 2.38 3.56
N LEU A 67 10.47 2.14 4.49
CA LEU A 67 9.72 0.90 4.61
C LEU A 67 8.22 1.17 4.57
N VAL A 68 7.45 0.28 3.95
CA VAL A 68 5.99 0.31 4.04
C VAL A 68 5.58 -0.19 5.43
N GLN A 69 4.96 0.68 6.22
CA GLN A 69 4.42 0.33 7.53
C GLN A 69 2.97 -0.17 7.43
N LYS A 70 2.15 0.46 6.58
CA LYS A 70 0.75 0.05 6.36
C LYS A 70 0.34 0.28 4.91
N VAL A 71 -0.55 -0.58 4.44
CA VAL A 71 -1.29 -0.43 3.18
C VAL A 71 -2.73 -0.81 3.45
N ASP A 72 -3.69 -0.09 2.84
CA ASP A 72 -5.09 -0.48 2.88
C ASP A 72 -5.36 -1.65 1.93
N LEU A 73 -5.23 -2.87 2.46
CA LEU A 73 -5.51 -4.09 1.69
C LEU A 73 -7.00 -4.27 1.40
N GLN A 74 -7.90 -3.67 2.18
CA GLN A 74 -9.34 -3.81 1.92
C GLN A 74 -9.72 -3.04 0.66
N ALA A 75 -9.20 -1.82 0.49
CA ALA A 75 -9.40 -1.05 -0.74
C ALA A 75 -8.89 -1.80 -1.98
N VAL A 76 -7.73 -2.45 -1.87
CA VAL A 76 -7.17 -3.27 -2.96
C VAL A 76 -8.03 -4.49 -3.26
N MET A 77 -8.54 -5.17 -2.23
CA MET A 77 -9.34 -6.38 -2.38
C MET A 77 -10.76 -6.10 -2.90
N ALA A 78 -11.35 -4.96 -2.55
CA ALA A 78 -12.69 -4.58 -2.99
C ALA A 78 -12.78 -4.24 -4.48
N ALA A 79 -11.64 -3.93 -5.11
CA ALA A 79 -11.56 -3.60 -6.53
C ALA A 79 -11.29 -4.83 -7.44
N ARG A 80 -11.35 -6.04 -6.88
CA ARG A 80 -11.23 -7.31 -7.61
C ARG A 80 -12.58 -7.85 -8.08
#